data_AF-A0ABD0QTU5-F1
#
_entry.id   AF-A0ABD0QTU5-F1
#
_cell.length_a   1.000
_cell.length_b   1.000
_cell.length_c   1.000
_cell.angle_alpha   90.00
_cell.angle_beta   90.00
_cell.angle_gamma   90.00
#
_symmetry.space_group_name_H-M   'P 1'
#
loop_
_entity.id
_entity.type
_entity.pdbx_description
1 polymer ?
#
loop_
_entity_poly.entity_id
_entity_poly.type
_entity_poly.pdbx_seq_one_letter_code
_entity_poly.pdbx_strand_id
1 'polypeptide(L)'
;FLNGSNPRMITRCKELPSNFPVTGDMVQSSLIPTTTLKEELKKGNIFLVDHAIIDGIPANVIRDRTQHIAAPLCLLYEHPEKGLIPIAIQ
;
A
#
# COMPACT_ATOMS: atom_id res chain seq x y z
N PHE A 1 3.90 9.47 -2.42
CA PHE A 1 4.29 9.20 -1.01
C PHE A 1 5.65 9.75 -0.61
N LEU A 2 6.58 10.05 -1.53
CA LEU A 2 7.92 10.54 -1.17
C LEU A 2 8.07 12.06 -1.26
N ASN A 3 7.55 12.68 -2.33
CA ASN A 3 7.76 14.11 -2.62
C ASN A 3 6.46 14.94 -2.54
N GLY A 4 5.47 14.44 -1.78
CA GLY A 4 4.20 15.12 -1.57
C GLY A 4 4.13 15.84 -0.23
N SER A 5 2.99 16.43 0.11
CA SER A 5 2.80 17.19 1.34
C SER A 5 2.84 16.35 2.64
N ASN A 6 2.66 15.03 2.55
CA ASN A 6 2.78 14.12 3.71
C ASN A 6 3.69 12.92 3.39
N PRO A 7 5.03 13.08 3.46
CA PRO A 7 5.98 12.04 3.06
C PRO A 7 6.45 11.14 4.21
N ARG A 8 5.57 10.85 5.19
CA ARG A 8 5.97 10.23 6.47
C ARG A 8 5.51 8.79 6.68
N MET A 9 4.55 8.32 5.88
CA MET A 9 3.84 7.06 6.16
C MET A 9 4.44 5.84 5.45
N ILE A 10 5.19 6.04 4.37
CA ILE A 10 5.71 4.94 3.57
C ILE A 10 6.88 4.26 4.29
N THR A 11 6.85 2.93 4.35
CA THR A 11 7.92 2.13 4.94
C THR A 11 8.24 0.93 4.06
N ARG A 12 9.47 0.45 4.10
CA ARG A 12 9.87 -0.77 3.38
C ARG A 12 9.23 -1.99 4.04
N CYS A 13 8.55 -2.81 3.24
CA CYS A 13 7.82 -3.99 3.67
C CYS A 13 8.70 -5.23 3.47
N LYS A 14 9.00 -5.97 4.55
CA LYS A 14 9.73 -7.24 4.49
C LYS A 14 8.79 -8.45 4.49
N GLU A 15 7.62 -8.28 5.08
CA GLU A 15 6.57 -9.27 5.22
C GLU A 15 5.23 -8.55 5.15
N LEU A 16 4.25 -9.15 4.47
CA LEU A 16 2.93 -8.58 4.35
C LEU A 16 2.20 -8.68 5.70
N PRO A 17 1.44 -7.64 6.10
CA PRO A 17 0.54 -7.74 7.25
C PRO A 17 -0.44 -8.90 7.09
N SER A 18 -0.73 -9.63 8.18
CA SER A 18 -1.64 -10.78 8.13
C SER A 18 -3.08 -10.43 7.75
N ASN A 19 -3.48 -9.17 7.96
CA ASN A 19 -4.78 -8.62 7.55
C ASN A 19 -4.78 -8.08 6.10
N PHE A 20 -3.69 -8.27 5.34
CA PHE A 20 -3.56 -7.85 3.94
C PHE A 20 -3.17 -9.03 3.05
N PRO A 21 -4.13 -9.92 2.69
CA PRO A 21 -3.86 -11.21 2.05
C PRO A 21 -3.58 -11.09 0.54
N VAL A 22 -2.69 -10.19 0.14
CA VAL A 22 -2.25 -10.04 -1.24
C VAL A 22 -1.38 -11.23 -1.62
N THR A 23 -1.74 -11.93 -2.71
CA THR A 23 -0.96 -13.03 -3.26
C THR A 23 -0.07 -12.56 -4.40
N GLY A 24 0.95 -13.36 -4.74
CA GLY A 24 1.81 -13.07 -5.90
C GLY A 24 1.01 -12.95 -7.21
N ASP A 25 0.05 -13.85 -7.42
CA ASP A 25 -0.78 -13.87 -8.63
C ASP A 25 -1.60 -12.59 -8.80
N MET A 26 -2.08 -12.01 -7.70
CA MET A 26 -2.86 -10.76 -7.74
C MET A 26 -2.05 -9.57 -8.27
N VAL A 27 -0.74 -9.57 -8.06
CA VAL A 27 0.13 -8.42 -8.38
C VAL A 27 1.14 -8.70 -9.50
N GLN A 28 1.22 -9.94 -10.00
CA GLN A 28 2.25 -10.36 -10.95
C GLN A 28 2.25 -9.51 -12.22
N SER A 29 1.10 -9.02 -12.68
CA SER A 29 0.96 -8.15 -13.85
C SER A 29 1.62 -6.76 -13.68
N SER A 30 1.86 -6.35 -12.44
CA SER A 30 2.52 -5.08 -12.09
C SER A 30 4.02 -5.24 -11.81
N LEU A 31 4.47 -6.47 -11.55
CA LEU A 31 5.88 -6.80 -11.34
C LEU A 31 6.58 -7.00 -12.69
N ILE A 32 7.92 -7.01 -12.67
CA ILE A 32 8.68 -7.43 -13.85
C ILE A 32 8.50 -8.95 -14.06
N PRO A 33 8.45 -9.45 -15.31
CA PRO A 33 8.13 -10.85 -15.59
C PRO A 33 9.10 -11.87 -14.97
N THR A 34 10.32 -11.45 -14.65
CA THR A 34 11.41 -12.29 -14.14
C THR A 34 11.50 -12.35 -12.61
N THR A 35 10.50 -11.82 -11.90
CA THR A 35 10.48 -11.81 -10.44
C THR A 35 9.11 -12.19 -9.88
N THR A 36 9.08 -12.47 -8.59
CA THR A 36 7.87 -12.74 -7.81
C THR A 36 7.74 -11.78 -6.64
N LEU A 37 6.52 -11.63 -6.12
CA LEU A 37 6.27 -10.79 -4.93
C LEU A 37 7.19 -11.18 -3.75
N LYS A 38 7.41 -12.49 -3.55
CA LYS A 38 8.27 -13.01 -2.47
C LYS A 38 9.74 -12.61 -2.66
N GLU A 39 10.24 -12.58 -3.89
CA GLU A 39 11.61 -12.14 -4.18
C GLU A 39 11.74 -10.64 -3.99
N GLU A 40 10.77 -9.84 -4.44
CA GLU A 40 10.80 -8.39 -4.28
C GLU A 40 10.68 -7.94 -2.82
N LEU A 41 9.90 -8.65 -1.99
CA LEU A 41 9.89 -8.46 -0.53
C LEU A 41 11.28 -8.68 0.08
N LYS A 42 11.99 -9.75 -0.34
CA LYS A 42 13.35 -10.06 0.14
C LYS A 42 14.39 -9.05 -0.34
N LYS A 43 14.30 -8.61 -1.60
CA LYS A 43 15.17 -7.57 -2.17
C LYS A 43 14.93 -6.21 -1.52
N GLY A 44 13.75 -6.01 -0.93
CA GLY A 44 13.39 -4.77 -0.25
C GLY A 44 12.80 -3.72 -1.19
N ASN A 45 12.24 -4.13 -2.32
CA ASN A 45 11.63 -3.27 -3.33
C ASN A 45 10.12 -3.08 -3.12
N ILE A 46 9.54 -3.76 -2.12
CA ILE A 46 8.14 -3.62 -1.75
C ILE A 46 8.02 -2.67 -0.55
N PHE A 47 7.04 -1.78 -0.62
CA PHE A 47 6.77 -0.77 0.38
C PHE A 47 5.30 -0.81 0.78
N LEU A 48 5.02 -0.39 2.01
CA LEU A 48 3.68 -0.34 2.58
C LEU A 48 3.39 1.09 3.06
N VAL A 49 2.17 1.53 2.79
CA VAL A 49 1.55 2.67 3.46
C VAL A 49 0.34 2.13 4.22
N ASP A 50 0.41 2.22 5.55
CA ASP A 50 -0.61 1.69 6.46
C ASP A 50 -1.32 2.84 7.17
N HIS A 51 -2.63 2.95 6.96
CA HIS A 51 -3.50 3.94 7.60
C HIS A 51 -4.37 3.36 8.74
N ALA A 52 -3.98 2.25 9.35
CA ALA A 52 -4.69 1.62 10.48
C ALA A 52 -4.98 2.56 11.66
N ILE A 53 -4.20 3.65 11.82
CA ILE A 53 -4.47 4.69 12.84
C ILE A 53 -5.84 5.39 12.65
N ILE A 54 -6.42 5.32 11.45
CA ILE A 54 -7.73 5.88 11.12
C ILE A 54 -8.87 4.89 11.45
N ASP A 55 -8.54 3.61 11.68
CA ASP A 55 -9.56 2.59 11.96
C ASP A 55 -10.33 2.90 13.24
N GLY A 56 -11.65 2.75 13.19
CA GLY A 56 -12.56 3.09 14.29
C GLY A 56 -12.74 4.59 14.57
N ILE A 57 -12.09 5.50 13.84
CA ILE A 57 -12.33 6.94 14.01
C ILE A 57 -13.75 7.27 13.50
N PRO A 58 -14.56 8.00 14.28
CA PRO A 58 -15.92 8.35 13.85
C PRO A 58 -15.87 9.33 12.67
N ALA A 59 -16.67 9.03 11.64
CA ALA A 59 -16.86 9.95 10.53
C ALA A 59 -17.73 11.15 10.94
N ASN A 60 -17.49 12.30 10.30
CA ASN A 60 -18.21 13.54 10.61
C ASN A 60 -19.58 13.60 9.90
N VAL A 61 -20.45 14.50 10.34
CA VAL A 61 -21.66 14.92 9.63
C VAL A 61 -21.46 16.38 9.20
N ILE A 62 -21.53 16.63 7.89
CA ILE A 62 -21.35 17.97 7.31
C ILE A 62 -22.61 18.34 6.56
N ARG A 63 -23.30 19.41 7.00
CA ARG A 63 -24.57 19.88 6.42
C ARG A 63 -25.61 18.74 6.33
N ASP A 64 -25.81 18.08 7.48
CA ASP A 64 -26.74 16.96 7.64
C ASP A 64 -26.46 15.75 6.74
N ARG A 65 -25.23 15.64 6.19
CA ARG A 65 -24.79 14.49 5.42
C ARG A 65 -23.66 13.76 6.12
N THR A 66 -23.87 12.48 6.38
CA THR A 66 -22.84 11.56 6.88
C THR A 66 -21.68 11.50 5.89
N GLN A 67 -20.46 11.71 6.38
CA GLN A 67 -19.23 11.52 5.62
C GLN A 67 -18.71 10.09 5.82
N HIS A 68 -17.76 9.68 5.00
CA HIS A 68 -17.14 8.36 5.11
C HIS A 68 -15.62 8.50 5.07
N ILE A 69 -14.95 7.68 5.86
CA ILE A 69 -13.49 7.54 5.89
C ILE A 69 -13.13 6.06 5.87
N ALA A 70 -11.91 5.76 5.44
CA ALA A 70 -11.36 4.41 5.41
C ALA A 70 -10.00 4.38 6.11
N ALA A 71 -9.56 3.18 6.48
CA ALA A 71 -8.23 2.90 7.02
C ALA A 71 -7.45 1.98 6.06
N PRO A 72 -7.04 2.48 4.87
CA PRO A 72 -6.55 1.63 3.81
C PRO A 72 -5.13 1.10 4.05
N LEU A 73 -4.84 -0.02 3.41
CA LEU A 73 -3.49 -0.53 3.21
C LEU A 73 -3.13 -0.38 1.74
N CYS A 74 -1.97 0.22 1.44
CA CYS A 74 -1.48 0.38 0.07
C CYS A 74 -0.09 -0.25 -0.07
N LEU A 75 0.01 -1.24 -0.95
CA LEU A 75 1.26 -1.91 -1.30
C LEU A 75 1.86 -1.24 -2.54
N LEU A 76 3.14 -0.92 -2.49
CA LEU A 76 3.88 -0.30 -3.58
C LEU A 76 5.11 -1.13 -3.95
N TYR A 77 5.51 -1.03 -5.21
CA TYR A 77 6.70 -1.65 -5.77
C TYR A 77 7.61 -0.58 -6.38
N GLU A 78 8.89 -0.60 -6.02
CA GLU A 78 9.93 0.15 -6.70
C GLU A 78 10.30 -0.56 -8.01
N HIS A 79 9.54 -0.25 -9.05
CA HIS A 79 9.73 -0.82 -10.37
C HIS A 79 10.98 -0.21 -11.03
N PRO A 80 11.87 -1.03 -11.64
CA PRO A 80 13.15 -0.55 -12.19
C PRO A 80 12.99 0.55 -13.26
N GLU A 81 11.94 0.47 -14.08
CA GLU A 81 11.70 1.45 -15.15
C GLU A 81 10.67 2.54 -14.81
N LYS A 82 9.73 2.26 -13.88
CA LYS A 82 8.58 3.13 -13.62
C LYS A 82 8.72 3.90 -12.30
N GLY A 83 9.77 3.61 -11.54
CA GLY A 83 9.91 4.07 -10.16
C GLY A 83 8.85 3.42 -9.26
N LEU A 84 8.51 4.12 -8.18
CA LEU A 84 7.58 3.62 -7.17
C LEU A 84 6.13 3.67 -7.66
N ILE A 85 5.51 2.50 -7.84
CA ILE A 85 4.12 2.35 -8.32
C ILE A 85 3.24 1.61 -7.29
N PRO A 86 1.94 1.92 -7.17
CA PRO A 86 1.01 1.12 -6.38
C PRO A 86 0.68 -0.20 -7.08
N ILE A 87 0.59 -1.31 -6.33
CA ILE A 87 0.29 -2.64 -6.87
C ILE A 87 -0.90 -3.33 -6.19
N ALA A 88 -1.30 -2.92 -4.98
CA ALA A 88 -2.51 -3.41 -4.32
C ALA A 88 -3.03 -2.38 -3.31
N ILE A 89 -4.36 -2.32 -3.15
CA ILE A 89 -5.05 -1.48 -2.15
C ILE A 89 -6.20 -2.31 -1.56
N GLN A 90 -6.36 -2.26 -0.23
CA GLN A 90 -7.50 -2.79 0.51
C GLN A 90 -8.11 -1.68 1.37
#